data_AF-A0AAX1UB14-F1
#
_entry.id   AF-A0AAX1UB14-F1
#
_cell.length_a   1.000
_cell.length_b   1.000
_cell.length_c   1.000
_cell.angle_alpha   90.00
_cell.angle_beta   90.00
_cell.angle_gamma   90.00
#
_symmetry.space_group_name_H-M   'P 1'
#
loop_
_entity.id
_entity.type
_entity.pdbx_description
1 polymer ?
#
loop_
_entity_poly.entity_id
_entity_poly.type
_entity_poly.pdbx_seq_one_letter_code
_entity_poly.pdbx_strand_id
1 'polypeptide(L)'
;MKGIFKAQEELQQLKNEYKAFKNECELKEMCFMQKINEATKKCNIIVSGIDYDEVSKAKKILDISYNENYINEIHFLAEEVIKKFIEDPYFFKSKYMYTKIYAEVERGLDCRYSCSPTWGNKLCEIGLNRAYRSKNLTEDQKDTVIYYLKLLSEAMNLEYFL
;
A
#
# COMPACT_ATOMS: atom_id res chain seq x y z
N MET A 1 -58.79 -8.99 -6.46
CA MET A 1 -57.54 -8.43 -7.01
C MET A 1 -56.67 -7.65 -6.01
N LYS A 2 -57.21 -7.03 -4.94
CA LYS A 2 -56.39 -6.25 -3.98
C LYS A 2 -55.36 -7.05 -3.16
N GLY A 3 -55.58 -8.35 -2.91
CA GLY A 3 -54.66 -9.17 -2.10
C GLY A 3 -53.36 -9.59 -2.79
N ILE A 4 -53.39 -9.78 -4.13
CA ILE A 4 -52.20 -10.21 -4.89
C ILE A 4 -51.17 -9.08 -4.97
N PHE A 5 -51.63 -7.85 -5.22
CA PHE A 5 -50.75 -6.66 -5.23
C PHE A 5 -50.06 -6.47 -3.87
N LYS A 6 -50.81 -6.59 -2.76
CA LYS A 6 -50.25 -6.45 -1.41
C LYS A 6 -49.21 -7.55 -1.10
N ALA A 7 -49.51 -8.81 -1.43
CA ALA A 7 -48.56 -9.91 -1.27
C ALA A 7 -47.29 -9.72 -2.13
N GLN A 8 -47.42 -9.11 -3.32
CA GLN A 8 -46.30 -8.84 -4.21
C GLN A 8 -45.44 -7.66 -3.73
N GLU A 9 -46.04 -6.64 -3.11
CA GLU A 9 -45.31 -5.57 -2.40
C GLU A 9 -44.54 -6.12 -1.20
N GLU A 10 -45.17 -6.96 -0.36
CA GLU A 10 -44.52 -7.61 0.78
C GLU A 10 -43.32 -8.48 0.34
N LEU A 11 -43.47 -9.26 -0.74
CA LEU A 11 -42.38 -10.04 -1.30
C LEU A 11 -41.22 -9.16 -1.79
N GLN A 12 -41.53 -8.02 -2.41
CA GLN A 12 -40.50 -7.10 -2.89
C GLN A 12 -39.75 -6.41 -1.74
N GLN A 13 -40.46 -6.04 -0.67
CA GLN A 13 -39.85 -5.50 0.54
C GLN A 13 -38.90 -6.51 1.17
N LEU A 14 -39.32 -7.76 1.37
CA LEU A 14 -38.47 -8.83 1.90
C LEU A 14 -37.23 -9.08 1.04
N LYS A 15 -37.35 -9.06 -0.30
CA LYS A 15 -36.20 -9.17 -1.21
C LYS A 15 -35.21 -8.02 -1.04
N ASN A 16 -35.70 -6.80 -0.85
CA ASN A 16 -34.87 -5.62 -0.64
C ASN A 16 -34.16 -5.69 0.72
N GLU A 17 -34.87 -6.09 1.78
CA GLU A 17 -34.31 -6.27 3.13
C GLU A 17 -33.23 -7.35 3.13
N TYR A 18 -33.49 -8.51 2.51
CA TYR A 18 -32.49 -9.57 2.37
C TYR A 18 -31.24 -9.10 1.63
N LYS A 19 -31.41 -8.34 0.53
CA LYS A 19 -30.29 -7.78 -0.22
C LYS A 19 -29.47 -6.80 0.63
N ALA A 20 -30.13 -5.93 1.39
CA ALA A 20 -29.46 -5.00 2.29
C ALA A 20 -28.67 -5.74 3.38
N PHE A 21 -29.28 -6.75 4.01
CA PHE A 21 -28.63 -7.58 5.03
C PHE A 21 -27.42 -8.34 4.47
N LYS A 22 -27.54 -8.91 3.26
CA LYS A 22 -26.43 -9.61 2.59
C LYS A 22 -25.25 -8.68 2.35
N ASN A 23 -25.51 -7.47 1.82
CA ASN A 23 -24.48 -6.46 1.60
C ASN A 23 -23.80 -6.03 2.92
N GLU A 24 -24.58 -5.87 3.99
CA GLU A 24 -24.03 -5.53 5.32
C GLU A 24 -23.12 -6.64 5.85
N CYS A 25 -23.53 -7.91 5.70
CA CYS A 25 -22.71 -9.06 6.08
C CYS A 25 -21.39 -9.10 5.29
N GLU A 26 -21.45 -8.91 3.97
CA GLU A 26 -20.26 -8.89 3.10
C GLU A 26 -19.29 -7.77 3.51
N LEU A 27 -19.79 -6.56 3.81
CA LEU A 27 -18.97 -5.46 4.30
C LEU A 27 -18.32 -5.77 5.64
N LYS A 28 -19.06 -6.39 6.57
CA LYS A 28 -18.53 -6.80 7.88
C LYS A 28 -17.46 -7.88 7.74
N GLU A 29 -17.70 -8.87 6.89
CA GLU A 29 -16.74 -9.94 6.60
C GLU A 29 -15.43 -9.37 6.03
N MET A 30 -15.53 -8.49 5.03
CA MET A 30 -14.36 -7.79 4.49
C MET A 30 -13.59 -7.01 5.57
N CYS A 31 -14.30 -6.30 6.46
CA CYS A 31 -13.67 -5.57 7.55
C CYS A 31 -12.93 -6.50 8.53
N PHE A 32 -13.51 -7.65 8.88
CA PHE A 32 -12.85 -8.63 9.73
C PHE A 32 -11.63 -9.25 9.06
N MET A 33 -11.73 -9.62 7.78
CA MET A 33 -10.60 -10.16 7.02
C MET A 33 -9.42 -9.18 6.95
N GLN A 34 -9.70 -7.88 6.76
CA GLN A 34 -8.68 -6.83 6.82
C GLN A 34 -8.00 -6.78 8.19
N LYS A 35 -8.77 -6.76 9.28
CA LYS A 35 -8.24 -6.73 10.65
C LYS A 35 -7.39 -7.97 10.97
N ILE A 36 -7.82 -9.15 10.51
CA ILE A 36 -7.07 -10.39 10.68
C ILE A 36 -5.74 -10.30 9.92
N ASN A 37 -5.75 -9.87 8.67
CA ASN A 37 -4.52 -9.72 7.87
C ASN A 37 -3.53 -8.74 8.50
N GLU A 38 -4.01 -7.59 8.99
CA GLU A 38 -3.17 -6.61 9.69
C GLU A 38 -2.57 -7.19 10.98
N ALA A 39 -3.37 -7.92 11.77
CA ALA A 39 -2.91 -8.57 12.98
C ALA A 39 -1.87 -9.67 12.69
N THR A 40 -2.10 -10.49 11.65
CA THR A 40 -1.14 -11.52 11.20
C THR A 40 0.18 -10.90 10.78
N LYS A 41 0.16 -9.82 9.96
CA LYS A 41 1.39 -9.10 9.57
C LYS A 41 2.12 -8.55 10.79
N LYS A 42 1.40 -7.95 11.75
CA LYS A 42 2.00 -7.48 13.00
C LYS A 42 2.68 -8.62 13.78
N CYS A 43 2.01 -9.76 13.92
CA CYS A 43 2.59 -10.93 14.58
C CYS A 43 3.86 -11.41 13.87
N ASN A 44 3.84 -11.52 12.53
CA ASN A 44 4.99 -11.97 11.76
C ASN A 44 6.20 -11.04 11.95
N ILE A 45 6.00 -9.72 11.90
CA ILE A 45 7.06 -8.73 12.15
C ILE A 45 7.67 -8.92 13.55
N ILE A 46 6.82 -9.03 14.58
CA ILE A 46 7.28 -9.18 15.97
C ILE A 46 8.03 -10.51 16.18
N VAL A 47 7.51 -11.61 15.65
CA VAL A 47 8.14 -12.94 15.77
C VAL A 47 9.49 -12.98 15.06
N SER A 48 9.63 -12.27 13.95
CA SER A 48 10.90 -12.12 13.21
C SER A 48 11.91 -11.19 13.90
N GLY A 49 11.59 -10.63 15.07
CA GLY A 49 12.48 -9.73 15.82
C GLY A 49 12.64 -8.33 15.19
N ILE A 50 11.74 -7.96 14.26
CA ILE A 50 11.73 -6.66 13.59
C ILE A 50 10.98 -5.66 14.47
N ASP A 51 11.47 -4.42 14.53
CA ASP A 51 10.83 -3.35 15.28
C ASP A 51 9.54 -2.90 14.57
N TYR A 52 8.41 -3.38 15.07
CA TYR A 52 7.09 -3.03 14.53
C TYR A 52 6.76 -1.55 14.65
N ASP A 53 7.22 -0.87 15.70
CA ASP A 53 6.90 0.54 15.92
C ASP A 53 7.64 1.41 14.90
N GLU A 54 8.90 1.09 14.61
CA GLU A 54 9.65 1.72 13.51
C GLU A 54 9.01 1.45 12.14
N VAL A 55 8.63 0.20 11.86
CA VAL A 55 7.90 -0.13 10.61
C VAL A 55 6.59 0.65 10.51
N SER A 56 5.83 0.75 11.61
CA SER A 56 4.56 1.47 11.67
C SER A 56 4.72 2.97 11.44
N LYS A 57 5.77 3.57 12.01
CA LYS A 57 6.13 4.98 11.73
C LYS A 57 6.51 5.17 10.26
N ALA A 58 7.36 4.30 9.71
CA ALA A 58 7.80 4.37 8.32
C ALA A 58 6.62 4.27 7.33
N LYS A 59 5.68 3.34 7.56
CA LYS A 59 4.46 3.17 6.73
C LYS A 59 3.54 4.39 6.73
N LYS A 60 3.64 5.30 7.71
CA LYS A 60 2.93 6.59 7.69
C LYS A 60 3.65 7.64 6.83
N ILE A 61 4.98 7.56 6.75
CA ILE A 61 5.84 8.51 6.06
C ILE A 61 5.91 8.18 4.57
N LEU A 62 6.11 6.90 4.24
CA LEU A 62 6.23 6.41 2.88
C LEU A 62 4.86 6.05 2.28
N ASP A 63 4.79 6.18 0.96
CA ASP A 63 3.70 5.71 0.13
C ASP A 63 4.29 4.71 -0.87
N ILE A 64 3.85 3.46 -0.77
CA ILE A 64 4.34 2.34 -1.58
C ILE A 64 3.14 1.73 -2.27
N SER A 65 3.14 1.79 -3.60
CA SER A 65 2.11 1.14 -4.43
C SER A 65 2.79 0.13 -5.34
N TYR A 66 2.19 -1.04 -5.50
CA TYR A 66 2.77 -2.13 -6.27
C TYR A 66 1.71 -3.00 -6.91
N ASN A 67 2.12 -3.73 -7.95
CA ASN A 67 1.37 -4.82 -8.54
C ASN A 67 1.74 -6.12 -7.81
N GLU A 68 0.76 -6.83 -7.26
CA GLU A 68 0.95 -8.05 -6.48
C GLU A 68 1.72 -9.14 -7.25
N ASN A 69 1.59 -9.20 -8.58
CA ASN A 69 2.32 -10.16 -9.42
C ASN A 69 3.82 -9.84 -9.54
N TYR A 70 4.25 -8.65 -9.12
CA TYR A 70 5.62 -8.15 -9.26
C TYR A 70 6.16 -7.62 -7.92
N ILE A 71 5.73 -8.23 -6.81
CA ILE A 71 6.15 -7.83 -5.46
C ILE A 71 7.67 -7.79 -5.30
N ASN A 72 8.38 -8.68 -5.99
CA ASN A 72 9.84 -8.72 -5.99
C ASN A 72 10.44 -7.43 -6.56
N GLU A 73 9.79 -6.67 -7.43
CA GLU A 73 10.40 -5.43 -7.93
C GLU A 73 10.57 -4.35 -6.84
N ILE A 74 9.89 -4.50 -5.70
CA ILE A 74 10.02 -3.58 -4.56
C ILE A 74 11.41 -3.66 -3.93
N HIS A 75 12.02 -4.86 -3.84
CA HIS A 75 13.34 -4.97 -3.21
C HIS A 75 14.41 -4.22 -4.00
N PHE A 76 14.39 -4.36 -5.34
CA PHE A 76 15.30 -3.63 -6.22
C PHE A 76 15.05 -2.12 -6.15
N LEU A 77 13.79 -1.70 -6.16
CA LEU A 77 13.47 -0.27 -6.08
C LEU A 77 13.85 0.34 -4.73
N ALA A 78 13.69 -0.42 -3.63
CA ALA A 78 14.06 0.03 -2.30
C ALA A 78 15.57 0.35 -2.18
N GLU A 79 16.44 -0.46 -2.78
CA GLU A 79 17.88 -0.17 -2.82
C GLU A 79 18.21 1.15 -3.51
N GLU A 80 17.58 1.40 -4.66
CA GLU A 80 17.76 2.65 -5.42
C GLU A 80 17.22 3.86 -4.66
N VAL A 81 16.08 3.70 -4.00
CA VAL A 81 15.49 4.75 -3.15
C VAL A 81 16.42 5.08 -1.98
N ILE A 82 17.00 4.08 -1.30
CA ILE A 82 17.95 4.34 -0.19
C ILE A 82 19.12 5.19 -0.67
N LYS A 83 19.76 4.79 -1.79
CA LYS A 83 20.88 5.55 -2.37
C LYS A 83 20.46 7.00 -2.63
N LYS A 84 19.31 7.19 -3.28
CA LYS A 84 18.81 8.52 -3.62
C LYS A 84 18.46 9.35 -2.40
N PHE A 85 17.89 8.73 -1.38
CA PHE A 85 17.48 9.38 -0.15
C PHE A 85 18.69 9.86 0.66
N ILE A 86 19.79 9.10 0.66
CA ILE A 86 21.06 9.50 1.29
C ILE A 86 21.72 10.66 0.52
N GLU A 87 21.70 10.61 -0.81
CA GLU A 87 22.27 11.66 -1.67
C GLU A 87 21.51 12.99 -1.58
N ASP A 88 20.19 12.93 -1.69
CA ASP A 88 19.30 14.09 -1.68
C ASP A 88 17.96 13.74 -1.01
N PRO A 89 17.84 13.94 0.32
CA PRO A 89 16.59 13.71 1.04
C PRO A 89 15.43 14.59 0.54
N TYR A 90 15.71 15.73 -0.11
CA TYR A 90 14.69 16.65 -0.60
C TYR A 90 14.08 16.23 -1.94
N PHE A 91 14.75 15.32 -2.67
CA PHE A 91 14.26 14.75 -3.92
C PHE A 91 12.80 14.29 -3.81
N PHE A 92 12.50 13.54 -2.75
CA PHE A 92 11.20 12.91 -2.54
C PHE A 92 10.08 13.87 -2.13
N LYS A 93 10.35 15.17 -1.98
CA LYS A 93 9.31 16.18 -1.78
C LYS A 93 8.49 16.44 -3.04
N SER A 94 9.14 16.39 -4.19
CA SER A 94 8.53 16.71 -5.49
C SER A 94 8.41 15.50 -6.42
N LYS A 95 9.17 14.43 -6.13
CA LYS A 95 9.25 13.23 -6.95
C LYS A 95 9.06 11.96 -6.15
N TYR A 96 8.73 10.88 -6.84
CA TYR A 96 8.80 9.51 -6.37
C TYR A 96 9.63 8.69 -7.36
N MET A 97 10.11 7.54 -6.91
CA MET A 97 10.79 6.58 -7.78
C MET A 97 9.88 5.41 -8.10
N TYR A 98 10.04 4.81 -9.27
CA TYR A 98 9.20 3.72 -9.72
C TYR A 98 9.95 2.77 -10.67
N THR A 99 9.39 1.57 -10.79
CA THR A 99 9.77 0.56 -11.78
C THR A 99 8.61 0.37 -12.74
N LYS A 100 8.90 0.25 -14.04
CA LYS A 100 7.90 -0.06 -15.06
C LYS A 100 8.38 -1.15 -16.02
N ILE A 101 7.45 -1.72 -16.76
CA ILE A 101 7.72 -2.59 -17.91
C ILE A 101 7.11 -1.99 -19.17
N TYR A 102 7.91 -1.89 -20.23
CA TYR A 102 7.43 -1.52 -21.56
C TYR A 102 7.82 -2.58 -22.59
N ALA A 103 9.12 -2.64 -22.91
CA ALA A 103 9.73 -3.75 -23.67
C ALA A 103 10.61 -4.61 -22.76
N GLU A 104 11.33 -3.95 -21.86
CA GLU A 104 12.13 -4.55 -20.80
C GLU A 104 11.74 -3.92 -19.45
N VAL A 105 12.24 -4.49 -18.36
CA VAL A 105 12.04 -3.93 -17.02
C VAL A 105 13.00 -2.77 -16.80
N GLU A 106 12.45 -1.58 -16.57
CA GLU A 106 13.19 -0.36 -16.27
C GLU A 106 13.00 0.01 -14.80
N ARG A 107 14.10 0.07 -14.04
CA ARG A 107 14.12 0.30 -12.59
C ARG A 107 14.68 1.67 -12.25
N GLY A 108 14.33 2.17 -11.06
CA GLY A 108 14.91 3.39 -10.50
C GLY A 108 14.57 4.67 -11.27
N LEU A 109 13.49 4.65 -12.05
CA LEU A 109 13.02 5.82 -12.77
C LEU A 109 12.37 6.81 -11.80
N ASP A 110 12.35 8.10 -12.15
CA ASP A 110 11.70 9.12 -11.34
C ASP A 110 10.56 9.84 -12.05
N CYS A 111 9.54 10.20 -11.29
CA CYS A 111 8.44 11.01 -11.77
C CYS A 111 8.04 12.04 -10.73
N ARG A 112 7.54 13.19 -11.17
CA ARG A 112 6.99 14.20 -10.26
C ARG A 112 5.65 13.71 -9.72
N TYR A 113 5.33 14.06 -8.47
CA TYR A 113 3.97 13.85 -7.99
C TYR A 113 2.95 14.58 -8.87
N SER A 114 1.75 13.99 -9.00
CA SER A 114 0.70 14.46 -9.90
C SER A 114 1.04 14.36 -11.40
N CYS A 115 2.17 13.77 -11.74
CA CYS A 115 2.49 13.30 -13.08
C CYS A 115 2.48 11.77 -13.08
N SER A 116 2.05 11.19 -14.20
CA SER A 116 2.09 9.75 -14.43
C SER A 116 3.32 9.39 -15.25
N PRO A 117 3.91 8.19 -15.05
CA PRO A 117 4.94 7.66 -15.94
C PRO A 117 4.43 7.61 -17.39
N THR A 118 5.26 8.04 -18.33
CA THR A 118 4.92 7.99 -19.75
C THR A 118 5.20 6.60 -20.32
N TRP A 119 4.16 5.96 -20.88
CA TRP A 119 4.18 4.63 -21.51
C TRP A 119 4.61 3.46 -20.60
N GLY A 120 4.11 2.26 -20.92
CA GLY A 120 4.39 1.04 -20.15
C GLY A 120 3.51 0.90 -18.89
N ASN A 121 3.63 -0.27 -18.26
CA ASN A 121 2.90 -0.61 -17.05
C ASN A 121 3.78 -0.38 -15.83
N LYS A 122 3.30 0.41 -14.87
CA LYS A 122 3.98 0.62 -13.59
C LYS A 122 3.90 -0.65 -12.74
N LEU A 123 5.03 -1.14 -12.27
CA LEU A 123 5.14 -2.35 -11.45
C LEU A 123 5.11 -2.01 -9.97
N CYS A 124 5.93 -1.05 -9.55
CA CYS A 124 5.95 -0.53 -8.19
C CYS A 124 6.43 0.92 -8.16
N GLU A 125 6.07 1.64 -7.11
CA GLU A 125 6.56 2.98 -6.81
C GLU A 125 6.76 3.17 -5.32
N ILE A 126 7.75 3.98 -4.97
CA ILE A 126 8.09 4.35 -3.61
C ILE A 126 8.29 5.87 -3.59
N GLY A 127 7.54 6.54 -2.72
CA GLY A 127 7.66 7.96 -2.47
C GLY A 127 7.21 8.33 -1.05
N LEU A 128 7.09 9.63 -0.79
CA LEU A 128 6.52 10.14 0.45
C LEU A 128 5.00 10.22 0.34
N ASN A 129 4.33 9.94 1.45
CA ASN A 129 2.93 10.26 1.63
C ASN A 129 2.73 11.78 1.54
N ARG A 130 1.58 12.21 1.01
CA ARG A 130 1.24 13.62 0.78
C ARG A 130 1.48 14.52 2.00
N ALA A 131 1.21 14.03 3.20
CA ALA A 131 1.40 14.78 4.44
C ALA A 131 2.87 15.15 4.74
N TYR A 132 3.83 14.40 4.18
CA TYR A 132 5.27 14.56 4.40
C TYR A 132 5.99 15.23 3.23
N ARG A 133 5.34 15.38 2.06
CA ARG A 133 5.93 16.04 0.88
C ARG A 133 6.23 17.53 1.09
N SER A 134 5.43 18.22 1.91
CA SER A 134 5.55 19.67 2.15
C SER A 134 6.45 20.03 3.34
N LYS A 135 6.88 19.04 4.14
CA LYS A 135 7.68 19.25 5.36
C LYS A 135 9.08 18.68 5.17
N ASN A 136 10.02 19.16 5.97
CA ASN A 136 11.31 18.46 6.12
C ASN A 136 11.09 17.29 7.07
N LEU A 137 11.62 16.13 6.71
CA LEU A 137 11.71 15.01 7.64
C LEU A 137 12.76 15.32 8.71
N THR A 138 12.46 14.98 9.95
CA THR A 138 13.44 15.02 11.04
C THR A 138 14.48 13.91 10.85
N GLU A 139 15.62 13.98 11.52
CA GLU A 139 16.64 12.91 11.45
C GLU A 139 16.05 11.56 11.87
N ASP A 140 15.32 11.50 13.00
CA ASP A 140 14.61 10.28 13.41
C ASP A 140 13.69 9.71 12.32
N GLN A 141 12.95 10.57 11.59
CA GLN A 141 12.08 10.14 10.51
C GLN A 141 12.85 9.61 9.31
N LYS A 142 14.02 10.17 9.02
CA LYS A 142 14.91 9.67 7.96
C LYS A 142 15.47 8.31 8.34
N ASP A 143 15.91 8.13 9.58
CA ASP A 143 16.42 6.86 10.09
C ASP A 143 15.34 5.77 10.05
N THR A 144 14.13 6.09 10.51
CA THR A 144 12.95 5.21 10.41
C THR A 144 12.67 4.80 8.96
N VAL A 145 12.73 5.75 8.01
CA VAL A 145 12.50 5.48 6.58
C VAL A 145 13.59 4.57 6.02
N ILE A 146 14.86 4.86 6.31
CA ILE A 146 15.99 4.06 5.85
C ILE A 146 15.93 2.64 6.44
N TYR A 147 15.60 2.50 7.72
CA TYR A 147 15.41 1.21 8.38
C TYR A 147 14.36 0.36 7.65
N TYR A 148 13.19 0.93 7.37
CA TYR A 148 12.13 0.18 6.69
C TYR A 148 12.48 -0.13 5.22
N LEU A 149 13.08 0.80 4.49
CA LEU A 149 13.54 0.53 3.13
C LEU A 149 14.61 -0.56 3.11
N LYS A 150 15.50 -0.61 4.12
CA LYS A 150 16.50 -1.66 4.23
C LYS A 150 15.85 -3.03 4.43
N LEU A 151 14.83 -3.10 5.27
CA LEU A 151 14.03 -4.33 5.42
C LEU A 151 13.35 -4.74 4.11
N LEU A 152 12.80 -3.79 3.35
CA LEU A 152 12.20 -4.06 2.04
C LEU A 152 13.20 -4.46 0.95
N SER A 153 14.46 -4.00 1.04
CA SER A 153 15.54 -4.41 0.14
C SER A 153 15.90 -5.89 0.27
N GLU A 154 15.50 -6.52 1.38
CA GLU A 154 15.69 -7.94 1.63
C GLU A 154 14.45 -8.72 1.19
N ALA A 155 14.52 -9.39 0.04
CA ALA A 155 13.37 -10.07 -0.58
C ALA A 155 12.63 -11.04 0.37
N MET A 156 13.35 -11.69 1.28
CA MET A 156 12.78 -12.61 2.28
C MET A 156 11.79 -11.93 3.23
N ASN A 157 11.89 -10.61 3.42
CA ASN A 157 11.04 -9.90 4.36
C ASN A 157 9.77 -9.34 3.71
N LEU A 158 9.64 -9.37 2.37
CA LEU A 158 8.48 -8.81 1.68
C LEU A 158 7.17 -9.48 2.13
N GLU A 159 7.19 -10.78 2.37
CA GLU A 159 6.05 -11.56 2.88
C GLU A 159 5.55 -11.13 4.26
N TYR A 160 6.41 -10.46 5.06
CA TYR A 160 6.01 -9.96 6.38
C TYR A 160 5.32 -8.61 6.31
N PHE A 161 5.56 -7.82 5.25
CA PHE A 161 5.14 -6.42 5.20
C PHE A 161 3.99 -6.12 4.23
N LEU A 162 3.91 -6.87 3.13
CA LEU A 162 3.10 -6.59 1.94
C LEU A 162 2.02 -7.65 1.74
#